data_AF-A0A3B9F3D6-F1
#
_entry.id   AF-A0A3B9F3D6-F1
#
_cell.length_a   1.000
_cell.length_b   1.000
_cell.length_c   1.000
_cell.angle_alpha   90.00
_cell.angle_beta   90.00
_cell.angle_gamma   90.00
#
_symmetry.space_group_name_H-M   'P 1'
#
loop_
_entity.id
_entity.type
_entity.pdbx_description
1 polymer ?
#
loop_
_entity_poly.entity_id
_entity_poly.type
_entity_poly.pdbx_seq_one_letter_code
_entity_poly.pdbx_strand_id
1 'polypeptide(L)' 'MKIKQQHVIESVCNALQYISYYHAPDFIQAMANAYEKETHQSAKNAIAQILINS' A
#
# COMPACT_ATOMS: atom_id res chain seq x y z
N MET A 1 -7.77 -11.21 -31.14
CA MET A 1 -7.55 -9.90 -30.47
C MET A 1 -6.05 -9.60 -30.51
N LYS A 2 -5.62 -8.40 -30.94
CA LYS A 2 -4.19 -8.00 -30.92
C LYS A 2 -3.97 -6.95 -29.84
N ILE A 3 -2.92 -7.09 -29.04
CA ILE A 3 -2.51 -6.06 -28.07
C ILE A 3 -1.86 -4.92 -28.85
N LYS A 4 -2.29 -3.68 -28.58
CA LYS A 4 -1.72 -2.45 -29.14
C LYS A 4 -0.87 -1.76 -28.08
N GLN A 5 0.05 -0.90 -28.52
CA GLN A 5 0.89 -0.08 -27.63
C GLN A 5 0.05 0.66 -26.57
N GLN A 6 -1.08 1.24 -26.98
CA GLN A 6 -1.98 1.96 -26.08
C GLN A 6 -2.48 1.11 -24.91
N HIS A 7 -2.79 -0.18 -25.13
CA HIS A 7 -3.29 -1.06 -24.08
C HIS A 7 -2.21 -1.29 -23.00
N VAL A 8 -0.94 -1.34 -23.39
CA VAL A 8 0.18 -1.50 -22.44
C VAL A 8 0.38 -0.22 -21.63
N ILE A 9 0.35 0.95 -22.30
CA ILE A 9 0.46 2.25 -21.64
C ILE A 9 -0.66 2.41 -20.60
N GLU A 10 -1.91 2.14 -20.98
CA GLU A 10 -3.06 2.23 -20.08
C GLU A 10 -2.96 1.23 -18.94
N SER A 11 -2.55 -0.01 -19.20
CA SER A 11 -2.39 -1.03 -18.15
C SER A 11 -1.34 -0.62 -17.11
N VAL A 12 -0.20 -0.09 -17.54
CA VAL A 12 0.86 0.35 -16.62
C VAL A 12 0.42 1.59 -15.85
N CYS A 13 -0.18 2.57 -16.53
CA CYS A 13 -0.73 3.77 -15.89
C CYS A 13 -1.73 3.41 -14.79
N ASN A 14 -2.69 2.54 -15.09
CA ASN A 14 -3.70 2.09 -14.13
C ASN A 14 -3.08 1.33 -12.96
N ALA A 15 -2.10 0.46 -13.21
CA ALA A 15 -1.40 -0.26 -12.15
C ALA A 15 -0.66 0.70 -11.21
N LEU A 16 0.09 1.66 -11.75
CA LEU A 16 0.81 2.67 -10.96
C LEU A 16 -0.15 3.59 -10.17
N GLN A 17 -1.26 3.96 -10.78
CA GLN A 17 -2.31 4.75 -10.12
C GLN A 17 -2.95 3.96 -8.98
N TYR A 18 -3.17 2.65 -9.15
CA TYR A 18 -3.74 1.81 -8.10
C TYR A 18 -2.79 1.64 -6.91
N ILE A 19 -1.54 1.25 -7.15
CA ILE A 19 -0.57 0.98 -6.06
C ILE A 19 -0.13 2.24 -5.30
N SER A 20 -0.36 3.44 -5.85
CA SER A 20 -0.08 4.68 -5.14
C SER A 20 -1.15 5.08 -4.12
N TYR A 21 -2.33 4.44 -4.17
CA TYR A 21 -3.45 4.71 -3.25
C TYR A 21 -3.83 3.52 -2.38
N TYR A 22 -3.58 2.29 -2.84
CA TYR A 22 -4.00 1.09 -2.14
C TYR A 22 -2.80 0.27 -1.69
N HIS A 23 -2.85 -0.16 -0.43
CA HIS A 23 -1.91 -1.10 0.13
C HIS A 23 -2.53 -2.50 0.17
N ALA A 24 -1.68 -3.52 -0.02
CA ALA A 24 -2.13 -4.90 -0.01
C ALA A 24 -2.62 -5.32 1.39
N PRO A 25 -3.65 -6.18 1.51
CA PRO A 25 -4.22 -6.57 2.82
C PRO A 25 -3.21 -7.20 3.78
N ASP A 26 -2.22 -7.93 3.25
CA ASP A 26 -1.14 -8.54 4.03
C ASP A 26 -0.20 -7.49 4.64
N PHE A 27 0.11 -6.42 3.90
CA PHE A 27 0.85 -5.27 4.44
C PHE A 27 0.09 -4.61 5.60
N ILE A 28 -1.22 -4.35 5.43
CA ILE A 28 -2.05 -3.76 6.50
C ILE A 28 -2.06 -4.66 7.75
N GLN A 29 -2.25 -5.97 7.56
CA GLN A 29 -2.27 -6.91 8.67
C GLN A 29 -0.91 -6.98 9.39
N ALA A 30 0.19 -6.97 8.63
CA ALA A 30 1.53 -6.95 9.21
C ALA A 30 1.78 -5.67 10.01
N MET A 31 1.36 -4.51 9.50
CA MET A 31 1.49 -3.22 10.18
C MET A 31 0.62 -3.14 11.44
N ALA A 32 -0.60 -3.66 11.41
CA ALA A 32 -1.46 -3.76 12.59
C ALA A 32 -0.83 -4.63 13.68
N ASN A 33 -0.30 -5.81 13.31
CA ASN A 33 0.40 -6.69 14.23
C ASN A 33 1.66 -6.03 14.83
N ALA A 34 2.38 -5.22 14.03
CA ALA A 34 3.53 -4.47 14.50
C ALA A 34 3.12 -3.36 15.49
N TYR A 35 2.04 -2.64 15.21
CA TYR A 35 1.50 -1.61 16.10
C TYR A 35 1.15 -2.15 17.49
N GLU A 36 0.51 -3.32 17.54
CA GLU A 36 0.13 -3.98 18.80
C GLU A 36 1.34 -4.34 19.65
N LYS A 37 2.40 -4.85 19.01
CA LYS A 37 3.61 -5.36 19.68
C LYS A 37 4.64 -4.27 19.99
N GLU A 38 4.62 -3.15 19.27
CA GLU A 38 5.59 -2.07 19.45
C GLU A 38 5.43 -1.39 20.81
N THR A 39 6.57 -1.17 21.47
CA THR A 39 6.67 -0.62 22.83
C THR A 39 7.26 0.79 22.84
N HIS A 40 8.06 1.16 21.84
CA HIS A 40 8.63 2.49 21.72
C HIS A 40 7.59 3.48 21.18
N GLN A 41 7.27 4.51 21.96
CA GLN A 41 6.15 5.41 21.66
C GLN A 41 6.26 6.09 20.28
N SER A 42 7.44 6.58 19.90
CA SER A 42 7.60 7.24 18.60
C SER A 42 7.44 6.27 17.42
N ALA A 43 7.93 5.04 17.55
CA ALA A 43 7.79 4.01 16.53
C ALA A 43 6.32 3.57 16.41
N LYS A 44 5.65 3.36 17.55
CA LYS A 44 4.22 3.05 17.60
C LYS A 44 3.37 4.14 16.94
N ASN A 45 3.68 5.40 17.18
CA ASN A 45 3.01 6.53 16.52
C ASN A 45 3.26 6.57 15.01
N ALA A 46 4.48 6.27 14.55
CA ALA A 46 4.79 6.20 13.13
C ALA A 46 4.00 5.09 12.42
N ILE A 47 3.91 3.89 13.03
CA ILE A 47 3.11 2.78 12.51
C ILE A 47 1.62 3.17 12.44
N ALA A 48 1.08 3.82 13.49
CA ALA A 48 -0.29 4.31 13.49
C ALA A 48 -0.54 5.30 12.34
N GLN A 49 0.39 6.23 12.10
CA GLN A 49 0.24 7.20 11.03
C GLN A 49 0.25 6.54 9.64
N ILE A 50 1.05 5.49 9.45
CA ILE A 50 1.02 4.70 8.22
C ILE A 50 -0.36 4.05 8.07
N LEU A 51 -0.87 3.38 9.11
CA LEU A 51 -2.18 2.72 9.08
C LEU A 51 -3.35 3.70 8.82
N ILE A 52 -3.31 4.91 9.37
CA ILE A 52 -4.35 5.95 9.14
C ILE A 52 -4.38 6.40 7.68
N ASN A 53 -3.22 6.44 7.03
CA ASN A 53 -3.07 6.90 5.65
C ASN A 53 -3.19 5.76 4.62
N SER A 54 -3.37 4.51 5.07
CA SER A 54 -3.34 3.31 4.22
C SER A 54 -4.73 2.70 4.08
#